data_AF-A0A2U2N0N9-F1
#
_entry.id   AF-A0A2U2N0N9-F1
#
_cell.length_a   1.000
_cell.length_b   1.000
_cell.length_c   1.000
_cell.angle_alpha   90.00
_cell.angle_beta   90.00
_cell.angle_gamma   90.00
#
_symmetry.space_group_name_H-M   'P 1'
#
loop_
_entity.id
_entity.type
_entity.pdbx_description
1 polymer ?
#
loop_
_entity_poly.entity_id
_entity_poly.type
_entity_poly.pdbx_seq_one_letter_code
_entity_poly.pdbx_strand_id
1 'polypeptide(L)'
;MSNLKSSAIWAAGAVVLLCGMATSDWPIALALFVIVYGYKAYEFFYFRSAKFLAIKSRISAHIQDCNNLNDHIEELKSTQIGTDMSHRGHAERRDNSRWNYKRTEFRKDSNAANVYNCSRDIVAGAQRDPIKYLCKYFGFNADEPTLNQFETMLNNFTAAEDGKQALAGEKNEILGSIANEIPLPIKVLAKKQLARKLGFKDVTLNDMFYPSFKFQYVSSGGNASTNSVVTLDIPNLNAMVEYLSGRIQWRKSVAGQRALMTSALRKYILQRDNYTCRICGANLNAEPHLLLEVDHIIPVSKGGMTTESNLQTLCWRCNRSKGAKMQE
;
A
#
# COMPACT_ATOMS: atom_id res chain seq x y z
N MET A 1 9.26 -18.72 11.36
CA MET A 1 7.78 -18.78 11.43
C MET A 1 7.12 -19.93 10.65
N SER A 2 7.80 -20.62 9.71
CA SER A 2 7.25 -21.79 9.00
C SER A 2 7.16 -23.06 9.85
N ASN A 3 8.11 -23.26 10.78
CA ASN A 3 8.18 -24.48 11.60
C ASN A 3 7.06 -24.55 12.66
N LEU A 4 6.61 -23.42 13.21
CA LEU A 4 5.47 -23.38 14.16
C LEU A 4 4.11 -23.63 13.50
N LYS A 5 3.89 -23.13 12.28
CA LYS A 5 2.64 -23.43 11.53
C LYS A 5 2.62 -24.88 11.05
N SER A 6 3.78 -25.41 10.69
CA SER A 6 3.96 -26.84 10.38
C SER A 6 3.56 -27.67 11.61
N SER A 7 4.18 -27.46 12.78
CA SER A 7 3.91 -28.23 14.01
C SER A 7 2.46 -28.17 14.49
N ALA A 8 1.79 -27.03 14.33
CA ALA A 8 0.37 -26.89 14.66
C ALA A 8 -0.54 -27.70 13.72
N ILE A 9 -0.21 -27.80 12.43
CA ILE A 9 -0.93 -28.65 11.47
C ILE A 9 -0.68 -30.13 11.76
N TRP A 10 0.56 -30.51 12.14
CA TRP A 10 0.89 -31.88 12.57
C TRP A 10 0.13 -32.29 13.84
N ALA A 11 0.02 -31.38 14.82
CA ALA A 11 -0.71 -31.62 16.06
C ALA A 11 -2.24 -31.68 15.84
N ALA A 12 -2.80 -30.77 15.04
CA ALA A 12 -4.24 -30.78 14.74
C ALA A 12 -4.66 -32.01 13.92
N GLY A 13 -3.83 -32.45 12.95
CA GLY A 13 -4.07 -33.68 12.19
C GLY A 13 -4.03 -34.94 13.06
N ALA A 14 -3.11 -34.99 14.03
CA ALA A 14 -3.05 -36.07 15.01
C ALA A 14 -4.26 -36.09 15.96
N VAL A 15 -4.73 -34.91 16.40
CA VAL A 15 -5.93 -34.79 17.26
C VAL A 15 -7.21 -35.20 16.52
N VAL A 16 -7.38 -34.81 15.25
CA VAL A 16 -8.53 -35.23 14.42
C VAL A 16 -8.52 -36.74 14.17
N LEU A 17 -7.36 -37.34 13.96
CA LEU A 17 -7.23 -38.78 13.80
C LEU A 17 -7.53 -39.52 15.12
N LEU A 18 -7.02 -39.04 16.26
CA LEU A 18 -7.31 -39.59 17.59
C LEU A 18 -8.78 -39.44 17.98
N CYS A 19 -9.43 -38.32 17.68
CA CYS A 19 -10.86 -38.11 17.92
C CYS A 19 -11.74 -38.94 16.96
N GLY A 20 -11.34 -39.09 15.69
CA GLY A 20 -12.03 -39.93 14.72
C GLY A 20 -11.90 -41.43 15.02
N MET A 21 -10.81 -41.86 15.65
CA MET A 21 -10.64 -43.22 16.18
C MET A 21 -11.56 -43.54 17.37
N ALA A 22 -12.16 -42.52 18.00
CA ALA A 22 -13.13 -42.68 19.09
C ALA A 22 -14.59 -42.76 18.59
N THR A 23 -14.84 -42.60 17.29
CA THR A 23 -16.17 -42.70 16.66
C THR A 23 -16.19 -43.83 15.61
N SER A 24 -17.38 -44.27 15.19
CA SER A 24 -17.56 -45.33 14.18
C SER A 24 -17.04 -44.98 12.77
N ASP A 25 -16.61 -43.74 12.55
CA ASP A 25 -16.16 -43.20 11.26
C ASP A 25 -14.62 -43.14 11.12
N TRP A 26 -13.88 -43.82 11.99
CA TRP A 26 -12.40 -43.85 11.97
C TRP A 26 -11.74 -44.23 10.63
N PRO A 27 -12.31 -45.11 9.77
CA PRO A 27 -11.70 -45.43 8.47
C PRO A 27 -11.68 -44.23 7.52
N ILE A 28 -12.69 -43.36 7.62
CA ILE A 28 -12.80 -42.13 6.81
C ILE A 28 -11.75 -41.12 7.29
N ALA A 29 -11.59 -40.96 8.61
CA ALA A 29 -10.57 -40.09 9.19
C ALA A 29 -9.14 -40.55 8.81
N LEU A 30 -8.88 -41.87 8.84
CA LEU A 30 -7.61 -42.46 8.43
C LEU A 30 -7.34 -42.23 6.94
N ALA A 31 -8.33 -42.45 6.08
CA ALA A 31 -8.20 -42.23 4.64
C ALA A 31 -7.90 -40.75 4.30
N LEU A 32 -8.60 -39.81 4.93
CA LEU A 32 -8.34 -38.37 4.78
C LEU A 32 -6.94 -38.00 5.24
N PHE A 33 -6.47 -38.58 6.34
CA PHE A 33 -5.11 -38.36 6.84
C PHE A 33 -4.07 -38.89 5.86
N VAL A 34 -4.20 -40.12 5.36
CA VAL A 34 -3.26 -40.67 4.36
C VAL A 34 -3.24 -39.79 3.10
N ILE A 35 -4.39 -39.29 2.64
CA ILE A 35 -4.46 -38.39 1.48
C ILE A 35 -3.75 -37.07 1.75
N VAL A 36 -4.02 -36.41 2.88
CA VAL A 36 -3.41 -35.12 3.24
C VAL A 36 -1.89 -35.26 3.41
N TYR A 37 -1.44 -36.32 4.09
CA TYR A 37 -0.03 -36.55 4.37
C TYR A 37 0.73 -37.04 3.13
N GLY A 38 0.10 -37.89 2.32
CA GLY A 38 0.62 -38.29 1.01
C GLY A 38 0.81 -37.08 0.09
N TYR A 39 -0.17 -36.16 0.06
CA TYR A 39 -0.03 -34.90 -0.67
C TYR A 39 1.10 -34.02 -0.12
N LYS A 40 1.25 -33.89 1.21
CA LYS A 40 2.34 -33.12 1.82
C LYS A 40 3.72 -33.71 1.52
N ALA A 41 3.85 -35.03 1.52
CA ALA A 41 5.06 -35.71 1.12
C ALA A 41 5.35 -35.47 -0.38
N TYR A 42 4.35 -35.62 -1.25
CA TYR A 42 4.46 -35.32 -2.67
C TYR A 42 4.90 -33.87 -2.93
N GLU A 43 4.27 -32.90 -2.26
CA GLU A 43 4.61 -31.49 -2.32
C GLU A 43 6.08 -31.24 -1.97
N PHE A 44 6.56 -31.89 -0.90
CA PHE A 44 7.93 -31.79 -0.43
C PHE A 44 8.95 -32.35 -1.43
N PHE A 45 8.68 -33.53 -2.01
CA PHE A 45 9.55 -34.13 -3.02
C PHE A 45 9.55 -33.32 -4.32
N TYR A 46 8.39 -32.84 -4.77
CA TYR A 46 8.28 -32.03 -5.98
C TYR A 46 9.14 -30.77 -5.91
N PHE A 47 9.07 -30.01 -4.82
CA PHE A 47 9.86 -28.77 -4.65
C PHE A 47 11.37 -28.98 -4.50
N ARG A 48 11.83 -30.23 -4.35
CA ARG A 48 13.25 -30.61 -4.35
C ARG A 48 13.68 -31.31 -5.64
N SER A 49 12.75 -31.55 -6.55
CA SER A 49 13.03 -32.22 -7.82
C SER A 49 13.90 -31.35 -8.73
N ALA A 50 14.73 -32.00 -9.56
CA ALA A 50 15.54 -31.32 -10.56
C ALA A 50 14.68 -30.51 -11.54
N LYS A 51 13.49 -31.01 -11.90
CA LYS A 51 12.52 -30.31 -12.76
C LYS A 51 12.12 -28.97 -12.17
N PHE A 52 11.72 -28.94 -10.90
CA PHE A 52 11.33 -27.71 -10.23
C PHE A 52 12.50 -26.73 -10.08
N LEU A 53 13.70 -27.23 -9.76
CA LEU A 53 14.89 -26.40 -9.65
C LEU A 53 15.30 -25.77 -10.99
N ALA A 54 15.18 -26.51 -12.10
CA ALA A 54 15.42 -25.99 -13.43
C ALA A 54 14.43 -24.87 -13.80
N ILE A 55 13.14 -25.06 -13.51
CA ILE A 55 12.12 -24.02 -13.70
C ILE A 55 12.50 -22.78 -12.90
N LYS A 56 12.79 -22.95 -11.60
CA LYS A 56 13.16 -21.86 -10.70
C LYS A 56 14.38 -21.08 -11.19
N SER A 57 15.42 -21.78 -11.66
CA SER A 57 16.63 -21.14 -12.21
C SER A 57 16.30 -20.34 -13.48
N ARG A 58 15.49 -20.89 -14.37
CA ARG A 58 15.11 -20.26 -15.64
C ARG A 58 14.36 -18.94 -15.44
N ILE A 59 13.45 -18.88 -14.47
CA ILE A 59 12.65 -17.66 -14.21
C ILE A 59 13.24 -16.76 -13.12
N SER A 60 14.43 -17.07 -12.61
CA SER A 60 15.02 -16.37 -11.47
C SER A 60 15.24 -14.88 -11.72
N ALA A 61 15.60 -14.49 -12.95
CA ALA A 61 15.80 -13.09 -13.32
C ALA A 61 14.47 -12.31 -13.24
N HIS A 62 13.40 -12.84 -13.85
CA HIS A 62 12.07 -12.23 -13.79
C HIS A 62 11.53 -12.16 -12.36
N ILE A 63 11.74 -13.19 -11.55
CA ILE A 63 11.36 -13.16 -10.13
C ILE A 63 12.13 -12.07 -9.38
N GLN A 64 13.42 -11.91 -9.67
CA GLN A 64 14.22 -10.86 -9.05
C GLN A 64 13.70 -9.47 -9.44
N ASP A 65 13.32 -9.26 -10.70
CA ASP A 65 12.74 -8.02 -11.17
C ASP A 65 11.40 -7.72 -10.49
N CYS A 66 10.49 -8.71 -10.40
CA CYS A 66 9.25 -8.58 -9.62
C CYS A 66 9.52 -8.24 -8.14
N ASN A 67 10.54 -8.86 -7.54
CA ASN A 67 10.91 -8.62 -6.14
C ASN A 67 11.48 -7.20 -5.95
N ASN A 68 12.28 -6.72 -6.89
CA ASN A 68 12.82 -5.36 -6.87
C ASN A 68 11.70 -4.32 -7.02
N LEU A 69 10.73 -4.57 -7.91
CA LEU A 69 9.54 -3.73 -8.07
C LEU A 69 8.70 -3.72 -6.78
N ASN A 70 8.52 -4.89 -6.16
CA ASN A 70 7.82 -5.00 -4.87
C ASN A 70 8.51 -4.18 -3.78
N ASP A 71 9.84 -4.25 -3.67
CA ASP A 71 10.59 -3.47 -2.69
C ASP A 71 10.45 -1.96 -2.93
N HIS A 72 10.44 -1.54 -4.20
CA HIS A 72 10.21 -0.15 -4.57
C HIS A 72 8.79 0.32 -4.20
N ILE A 73 7.76 -0.50 -4.44
CA ILE A 73 6.38 -0.21 -4.03
C ILE A 73 6.29 -0.04 -2.51
N GLU A 74 6.99 -0.86 -1.72
CA GLU A 74 7.03 -0.72 -0.26
C GLU A 74 7.74 0.57 0.19
N GLU A 75 8.80 0.99 -0.49
CA GLU A 75 9.49 2.27 -0.23
C GLU A 75 8.55 3.47 -0.39
N LEU A 76 7.74 3.48 -1.46
CA LEU A 76 6.75 4.53 -1.73
C LEU A 76 5.71 4.67 -0.61
N LYS A 77 5.33 3.56 0.05
CA LYS A 77 4.35 3.54 1.15
C LYS A 77 4.85 4.20 2.43
N SER A 78 6.16 4.30 2.66
CA SER A 78 6.72 4.80 3.93
C SER A 78 6.63 6.32 4.14
N THR A 79 5.95 7.04 3.24
CA THR A 79 5.79 8.49 3.32
C THR A 79 4.95 8.86 4.55
N GLN A 80 5.60 9.24 5.65
CA GLN A 80 4.90 9.67 6.86
C GLN A 80 4.50 11.15 6.78
N ILE A 81 3.26 11.45 7.17
CA ILE A 81 2.86 12.83 7.47
C ILE A 81 3.26 13.11 8.90
N GLY A 82 4.22 14.02 9.10
CA GLY A 82 4.46 14.60 10.40
C GLY A 82 3.24 15.39 10.84
N THR A 83 2.43 14.81 11.72
CA THR A 83 1.36 15.55 12.41
C THR A 83 1.97 16.13 13.67
N ASP A 84 2.38 17.40 13.63
CA ASP A 84 2.84 18.10 14.83
C ASP A 84 1.63 18.50 15.69
N MET A 85 0.98 17.49 16.26
CA MET A 85 0.05 17.65 17.38
C MET A 85 0.79 17.31 18.66
N SER A 86 1.98 17.90 18.86
CA SER A 86 2.63 17.86 20.16
C SER A 86 1.73 18.55 21.18
N HIS A 87 0.97 17.75 21.93
CA HIS A 87 0.23 18.25 23.08
C HIS A 87 1.28 18.82 24.04
N ARG A 88 1.33 20.14 24.17
CA ARG A 88 2.27 20.79 25.08
C ARG A 88 1.80 20.51 26.51
N GLY A 89 2.51 19.62 27.18
CA GLY A 89 2.27 19.26 28.58
C GLY A 89 1.35 18.06 28.78
N HIS A 90 1.17 17.68 30.04
CA HIS A 90 0.35 16.54 30.47
C HIS A 90 -0.79 17.05 31.34
N ALA A 91 -2.02 16.63 31.02
CA ALA A 91 -3.21 16.92 31.81
C ALA A 91 -3.99 15.63 32.06
N GLU A 92 -4.36 15.38 33.31
CA GLU A 92 -5.19 14.24 33.71
C GLU A 92 -6.60 14.70 34.05
N ARG A 93 -7.61 13.96 33.57
CA ARG A 93 -9.01 14.18 33.92
C ARG A 93 -9.36 13.34 35.15
N ARG A 94 -9.86 13.97 36.22
CA ARG A 94 -10.44 13.27 37.39
C ARG A 94 -11.95 13.50 37.47
N ASP A 95 -12.70 12.43 37.70
CA ASP A 95 -14.13 12.50 38.00
C ASP A 95 -14.32 12.66 39.52
N ASN A 96 -14.80 13.82 39.95
CA ASN A 96 -15.07 14.14 41.35
C ASN A 96 -16.54 13.89 41.74
N SER A 97 -17.33 13.24 40.89
CA SER A 97 -18.72 12.96 41.21
C SER A 97 -18.84 11.99 42.39
N ARG A 98 -19.76 12.28 43.31
CA ARG A 98 -20.05 11.42 44.48
C ARG A 98 -20.61 10.05 44.07
N TRP A 99 -21.11 9.96 42.85
CA TRP A 99 -21.77 8.80 42.28
C TRP A 99 -20.79 8.16 41.30
N ASN A 100 -20.46 6.88 41.50
CA ASN A 100 -19.50 6.14 40.67
C ASN A 100 -20.10 5.78 39.29
N TYR A 101 -20.41 6.78 38.49
CA TYR A 101 -21.00 6.61 37.17
C TYR A 101 -20.02 5.88 36.24
N LYS A 102 -20.51 4.83 35.56
CA LYS A 102 -19.75 4.09 34.55
C LYS A 102 -19.74 4.88 33.24
N ARG A 103 -18.91 5.93 33.16
CA ARG A 103 -18.70 6.76 31.96
C ARG A 103 -17.82 6.04 30.95
N THR A 104 -18.38 5.06 30.24
CA THR A 104 -17.62 4.12 29.38
C THR A 104 -16.90 4.81 28.23
N GLU A 105 -17.48 5.84 27.62
CA GLU A 105 -16.90 6.48 26.45
C GLU A 105 -15.70 7.37 26.80
N PHE A 106 -15.64 7.95 28.00
CA PHE A 106 -14.45 8.67 28.47
C PHE A 106 -13.23 7.77 28.63
N ARG A 107 -13.41 6.47 28.87
CA ARG A 107 -12.31 5.50 28.95
C ARG A 107 -11.75 5.11 27.58
N LYS A 108 -12.52 5.34 26.51
CA LYS A 108 -12.13 5.10 25.11
C LYS A 108 -11.58 6.36 24.44
N ASP A 109 -11.52 7.47 25.17
CA ASP A 109 -10.95 8.72 24.72
C ASP A 109 -9.44 8.53 24.51
N SER A 110 -8.92 9.02 23.38
CA SER A 110 -7.53 8.86 23.00
C SER A 110 -6.97 10.20 22.54
N ASN A 111 -5.83 10.59 23.10
CA ASN A 111 -5.09 11.79 22.71
C ASN A 111 -3.96 11.44 21.72
N ALA A 112 -4.19 10.47 20.83
CA ALA A 112 -3.23 10.16 19.76
C ALA A 112 -3.12 11.36 18.80
N ALA A 113 -1.95 11.53 18.17
CA ALA A 113 -1.66 12.69 17.32
C ALA A 113 -2.62 12.84 16.11
N ASN A 114 -3.20 11.73 15.65
CA ASN A 114 -4.18 11.69 14.57
C ASN A 114 -5.64 11.69 15.05
N VAL A 115 -5.89 11.93 16.34
CA VAL A 115 -7.24 12.04 16.92
C VAL A 115 -7.43 13.45 17.46
N TYR A 116 -8.47 14.12 16.97
CA TYR A 116 -8.89 15.43 17.46
C TYR A 116 -10.18 15.31 18.24
N ASN A 117 -10.09 15.50 19.55
CA ASN A 117 -11.23 15.53 20.45
C ASN A 117 -11.96 16.87 20.35
N CYS A 118 -13.23 16.84 19.91
CA CYS A 118 -13.96 18.04 19.51
C CYS A 118 -15.46 18.00 19.85
N SER A 119 -16.14 19.12 19.63
CA SER A 119 -17.60 19.18 19.76
C SER A 119 -18.31 18.40 18.65
N ARG A 120 -19.57 18.04 18.89
CA ARG A 120 -20.42 17.35 17.91
C ARG A 120 -20.56 18.13 16.60
N ASP A 121 -20.61 19.47 16.67
CA ASP A 121 -20.74 20.32 15.49
C ASP A 121 -19.48 20.30 14.61
N ILE A 122 -18.31 20.15 15.24
CA ILE A 122 -17.04 19.98 14.51
C ILE A 122 -17.03 18.63 13.79
N VAL A 123 -17.50 17.55 14.44
CA VAL A 123 -17.64 16.23 13.79
C VAL A 123 -18.58 16.31 12.58
N ALA A 124 -19.74 16.95 12.73
CA ALA A 124 -20.69 17.14 11.64
C ALA A 124 -20.14 18.07 10.54
N GLY A 125 -19.32 19.04 10.90
CA GLY A 125 -18.60 19.89 9.95
C GLY A 125 -17.57 19.11 9.13
N ALA A 126 -16.77 18.26 9.78
CA ALA A 126 -15.80 17.40 9.13
C ALA A 126 -16.46 16.36 8.20
N GLN A 127 -17.67 15.91 8.50
CA GLN A 127 -18.44 15.05 7.58
C GLN A 127 -18.90 15.80 6.31
N ARG A 128 -19.21 17.10 6.43
CA ARG A 128 -19.67 17.91 5.28
C ARG A 128 -18.52 18.42 4.41
N ASP A 129 -17.41 18.80 5.03
CA ASP A 129 -16.24 19.36 4.35
C ASP A 129 -14.95 18.82 5.00
N PRO A 130 -14.57 17.56 4.67
CA PRO A 130 -13.52 16.84 5.37
C PRO A 130 -12.15 17.49 5.22
N ILE A 131 -11.80 17.94 4.01
CA ILE A 131 -10.49 18.51 3.70
C ILE A 131 -10.26 19.84 4.42
N LYS A 132 -11.26 20.73 4.41
CA LYS A 132 -11.19 22.01 5.13
C LYS A 132 -11.00 21.81 6.63
N TYR A 133 -11.76 20.88 7.22
CA TYR A 133 -11.67 20.60 8.66
C TYR A 133 -10.36 19.90 9.02
N LEU A 134 -9.88 19.00 8.16
CA LEU A 134 -8.57 18.37 8.30
C LEU A 134 -7.47 19.44 8.38
N CYS A 135 -7.44 20.38 7.42
CA CYS A 135 -6.47 21.48 7.44
C CYS A 135 -6.54 22.31 8.71
N LYS A 136 -7.75 22.72 9.09
CA LYS A 136 -7.99 23.62 10.22
C LYS A 136 -7.57 23.02 11.57
N TYR A 137 -7.86 21.75 11.81
CA TYR A 137 -7.74 21.13 13.14
C TYR A 137 -6.50 20.26 13.31
N PHE A 138 -5.89 19.78 12.23
CA PHE A 138 -4.64 19.03 12.26
C PHE A 138 -3.41 19.86 11.84
N GLY A 139 -3.58 21.17 11.65
CA GLY A 139 -2.46 22.11 11.47
C GLY A 139 -1.83 22.11 10.08
N PHE A 140 -2.56 21.68 9.04
CA PHE A 140 -2.09 21.81 7.67
C PHE A 140 -2.43 23.19 7.15
N ASN A 141 -1.41 24.05 7.04
CA ASN A 141 -1.56 25.38 6.48
C ASN A 141 -1.56 25.33 4.95
N ALA A 142 -2.16 26.33 4.32
CA ALA A 142 -2.10 26.52 2.87
C ALA A 142 -0.76 27.17 2.49
N ASP A 143 0.33 26.44 2.68
CA ASP A 143 1.70 26.84 2.34
C ASP A 143 2.38 25.81 1.41
N GLU A 144 3.44 26.26 0.74
CA GLU A 144 4.17 25.48 -0.26
C GLU A 144 4.77 24.16 0.27
N PRO A 145 5.38 24.12 1.47
CA PRO A 145 5.91 22.87 2.03
C PRO A 145 4.83 21.81 2.25
N THR A 146 3.67 22.21 2.79
CA THR A 146 2.54 21.32 3.05
C THR A 146 1.95 20.78 1.75
N LEU A 147 1.70 21.65 0.75
CA LEU A 147 1.23 21.22 -0.57
C LEU A 147 2.18 20.18 -1.19
N ASN A 148 3.48 20.47 -1.21
CA ASN A 148 4.48 19.57 -1.76
C ASN A 148 4.50 18.20 -1.05
N GLN A 149 4.27 18.18 0.26
CA GLN A 149 4.19 16.94 1.02
C GLN A 149 2.99 16.08 0.57
N PHE A 150 1.81 16.68 0.43
CA PHE A 150 0.60 15.97 -0.04
C PHE A 150 0.68 15.55 -1.51
N GLU A 151 1.32 16.33 -2.38
CA GLU A 151 1.58 15.96 -3.77
C GLU A 151 2.54 14.78 -3.89
N THR A 152 3.65 14.82 -3.15
CA THR A 152 4.61 13.72 -3.11
C THR A 152 3.91 12.45 -2.62
N MET A 153 3.10 12.58 -1.58
CA MET A 153 2.29 11.48 -1.06
C MET A 153 1.30 10.93 -2.10
N LEU A 154 0.54 11.80 -2.78
CA LEU A 154 -0.39 11.40 -3.84
C LEU A 154 0.35 10.65 -4.96
N ASN A 155 1.46 11.20 -5.45
CA ASN A 155 2.24 10.59 -6.52
C ASN A 155 2.78 9.21 -6.10
N ASN A 156 3.29 9.09 -4.87
CA ASN A 156 3.81 7.84 -4.34
C ASN A 156 2.70 6.78 -4.21
N PHE A 157 1.52 7.16 -3.72
CA PHE A 157 0.39 6.22 -3.59
C PHE A 157 -0.19 5.82 -4.94
N THR A 158 -0.33 6.74 -5.89
CA THR A 158 -0.76 6.40 -7.26
C THR A 158 0.24 5.47 -7.94
N ALA A 159 1.55 5.78 -7.89
CA ALA A 159 2.59 4.92 -8.44
C ALA A 159 2.62 3.54 -7.76
N ALA A 160 2.39 3.47 -6.45
CA ALA A 160 2.28 2.21 -5.71
C ALA A 160 1.04 1.39 -6.12
N GLU A 161 -0.10 2.05 -6.40
CA GLU A 161 -1.32 1.37 -6.88
C GLU A 161 -1.12 0.81 -8.29
N ASP A 162 -0.57 1.62 -9.21
CA ASP A 162 -0.27 1.20 -10.58
C ASP A 162 0.79 0.08 -10.59
N GLY A 163 1.85 0.23 -9.80
CA GLY A 163 2.88 -0.79 -9.63
C GLY A 163 2.32 -2.11 -9.07
N LYS A 164 1.32 -2.05 -8.17
CA LYS A 164 0.64 -3.24 -7.66
C LYS A 164 -0.13 -3.96 -8.78
N GLN A 165 -0.80 -3.24 -9.67
CA GLN A 165 -1.49 -3.83 -10.82
C GLN A 165 -0.49 -4.47 -11.79
N ALA A 166 0.59 -3.76 -12.13
CA ALA A 166 1.66 -4.26 -12.99
C ALA A 166 2.33 -5.52 -12.42
N LEU A 167 2.69 -5.51 -11.12
CA LEU A 167 3.27 -6.67 -10.44
C LEU A 167 2.34 -7.88 -10.42
N ALA A 168 1.03 -7.67 -10.26
CA ALA A 168 0.04 -8.73 -10.31
C ALA A 168 -0.09 -9.31 -11.73
N GLY A 169 -0.07 -8.46 -12.76
CA GLY A 169 -0.06 -8.85 -14.17
C GLY A 169 1.16 -9.70 -14.52
N GLU A 170 2.36 -9.18 -14.28
CA GLU A 170 3.63 -9.84 -14.57
C GLU A 170 3.74 -11.19 -13.84
N LYS A 171 3.35 -11.25 -12.56
CA LYS A 171 3.31 -12.50 -11.80
C LYS A 171 2.36 -13.52 -12.43
N ASN A 172 1.19 -13.10 -12.91
CA ASN A 172 0.25 -14.01 -13.55
C ASN A 172 0.78 -14.52 -14.89
N GLU A 173 1.49 -13.70 -15.67
CA GLU A 173 2.13 -14.12 -16.92
C GLU A 173 3.26 -15.13 -16.68
N ILE A 174 4.15 -14.86 -15.71
CA ILE A 174 5.22 -15.79 -15.34
C ILE A 174 4.60 -17.12 -14.91
N LEU A 175 3.58 -17.09 -14.04
CA LEU A 175 2.89 -18.31 -13.60
C LEU A 175 2.15 -19.01 -14.75
N GLY A 176 1.65 -18.26 -15.73
CA GLY A 176 1.04 -18.77 -16.95
C GLY A 176 2.03 -19.50 -17.84
N SER A 177 3.23 -18.94 -18.04
CA SER A 177 4.28 -19.53 -18.90
C SER A 177 4.75 -20.90 -18.41
N ILE A 178 4.81 -21.10 -17.08
CA ILE A 178 5.22 -22.36 -16.45
C ILE A 178 4.04 -23.28 -16.12
N ALA A 179 2.80 -22.87 -16.43
CA ALA A 179 1.60 -23.53 -15.95
C ALA A 179 1.45 -24.99 -16.42
N ASN A 180 2.00 -25.32 -17.59
CA ASN A 180 1.93 -26.65 -18.19
C ASN A 180 3.01 -27.60 -17.66
N GLU A 181 4.09 -27.06 -17.08
CA GLU A 181 5.20 -27.84 -16.52
C GLU A 181 4.96 -28.21 -15.05
N ILE A 182 3.98 -27.57 -14.41
CA ILE A 182 3.64 -27.76 -13.01
C ILE A 182 2.46 -28.74 -12.88
N PRO A 183 2.56 -29.76 -12.01
CA PRO A 183 1.45 -30.66 -11.74
C PRO A 183 0.19 -29.93 -11.24
N LEU A 184 -0.96 -30.30 -11.79
CA LEU A 184 -2.28 -29.79 -11.40
C LEU A 184 -2.52 -29.72 -9.88
N PRO A 185 -2.22 -30.77 -9.07
CA PRO A 185 -2.47 -30.69 -7.63
C PRO A 185 -1.65 -29.59 -6.94
N ILE A 186 -0.40 -29.33 -7.37
CA ILE A 186 0.43 -28.23 -6.84
C ILE A 186 -0.12 -26.87 -7.27
N LYS A 187 -0.57 -26.76 -8.52
CA LYS A 187 -1.13 -25.53 -9.09
C LYS A 187 -2.40 -25.08 -8.36
N VAL A 188 -3.26 -26.03 -7.97
CA VAL A 188 -4.56 -25.75 -7.33
C VAL A 188 -4.42 -25.65 -5.81
N LEU A 189 -3.81 -26.63 -5.15
CA LEU A 189 -3.82 -26.75 -3.69
C LEU A 189 -2.66 -26.02 -3.00
N ALA A 190 -1.56 -25.75 -3.72
CA ALA A 190 -0.35 -25.12 -3.17
C ALA A 190 0.04 -23.79 -3.85
N LYS A 191 -0.90 -23.04 -4.45
CA LYS A 191 -0.61 -21.79 -5.19
C LYS A 191 0.26 -20.78 -4.43
N LYS A 192 -0.04 -20.50 -3.16
CA LYS A 192 0.76 -19.59 -2.31
C LYS A 192 2.16 -20.15 -2.03
N GLN A 193 2.24 -21.44 -1.72
CA GLN A 193 3.48 -22.10 -1.37
C GLN A 193 4.40 -22.24 -2.59
N LEU A 194 3.83 -22.52 -3.77
CA LEU A 194 4.49 -22.51 -5.07
C LEU A 194 5.15 -21.15 -5.33
N ALA A 195 4.40 -20.05 -5.23
CA ALA A 195 4.95 -18.70 -5.44
C ALA A 195 6.14 -18.41 -4.49
N ARG A 196 5.99 -18.72 -3.20
CA ARG A 196 7.05 -18.54 -2.21
C ARG A 196 8.27 -19.43 -2.47
N LYS A 197 8.06 -20.66 -2.95
CA LYS A 197 9.16 -21.61 -3.25
C LYS A 197 9.91 -21.25 -4.54
N LEU A 198 9.20 -20.72 -5.53
CA LEU A 198 9.78 -20.12 -6.74
C LEU A 198 10.66 -18.92 -6.37
N GLY A 199 10.28 -18.14 -5.36
CA GLY A 199 11.10 -17.05 -4.82
C GLY A 199 10.41 -15.69 -4.87
N PHE A 200 9.12 -15.63 -5.21
CA PHE A 200 8.35 -14.40 -5.08
C PHE A 200 8.26 -14.00 -3.61
N LYS A 201 8.56 -12.73 -3.33
CA LYS A 201 8.25 -12.11 -2.04
C LYS A 201 6.74 -12.10 -1.83
N ASP A 202 6.32 -12.32 -0.60
CA ASP A 202 4.91 -12.21 -0.22
C ASP A 202 4.54 -10.73 -0.31
N VAL A 203 3.72 -10.38 -1.29
CA VAL A 203 3.20 -9.03 -1.41
C VAL A 203 2.13 -8.85 -0.34
N THR A 204 2.32 -7.90 0.58
CA THR A 204 1.33 -7.44 1.57
C THR A 204 0.22 -6.66 0.84
N LEU A 205 -0.49 -7.34 -0.06
CA LEU A 205 -1.43 -6.73 -1.02
C LEU A 205 -2.66 -6.08 -0.39
N ASN A 206 -2.87 -6.20 0.92
CA ASN A 206 -4.13 -5.83 1.54
C ASN A 206 -4.13 -4.49 2.28
N ASP A 207 -3.00 -3.91 2.64
CA ASP A 207 -3.02 -2.73 3.49
C ASP A 207 -2.16 -1.62 2.87
N MET A 208 -2.71 -0.95 1.84
CA MET A 208 -2.23 0.40 1.55
C MET A 208 -2.62 1.22 2.78
N PHE A 209 -1.65 1.46 3.67
CA PHE A 209 -1.89 2.16 4.93
C PHE A 209 -2.05 3.64 4.62
N TYR A 210 -3.27 4.02 4.24
CA TYR A 210 -3.62 5.43 4.11
C TYR A 210 -3.65 6.05 5.51
N PRO A 211 -2.97 7.19 5.73
CA PRO A 211 -3.06 7.89 6.99
C PRO A 211 -4.51 8.29 7.24
N SER A 212 -5.02 8.00 8.44
CA SER A 212 -6.39 8.33 8.83
C SER A 212 -6.41 9.27 10.03
N PHE A 213 -7.25 10.29 9.93
CA PHE A 213 -7.45 11.33 10.93
C PHE A 213 -8.87 11.24 11.49
N LYS A 214 -8.99 11.25 12.82
CA LYS A 214 -10.26 11.02 13.49
C LYS A 214 -10.71 12.26 14.25
N PHE A 215 -11.88 12.76 13.91
CA PHE A 215 -12.63 13.70 14.74
C PHE A 215 -13.49 12.89 15.71
N GLN A 216 -13.34 13.11 17.00
CA GLN A 216 -14.04 12.35 18.03
C GLN A 216 -14.76 13.28 19.01
N TYR A 217 -16.05 13.04 19.20
CA TYR A 217 -16.88 13.67 20.21
C TYR A 217 -17.32 12.62 21.23
N VAL A 218 -17.24 12.97 22.51
CA VAL A 218 -17.89 12.24 23.61
C VAL A 218 -18.80 13.21 24.34
N SER A 219 -20.03 12.79 24.62
CA SER A 219 -21.01 13.61 25.33
C SER A 219 -20.53 13.96 26.74
N SER A 220 -21.01 15.08 27.29
CA SER A 220 -20.69 15.50 28.67
C SER A 220 -21.04 14.43 29.72
N GLY A 221 -22.02 13.57 29.42
CA GLY A 221 -22.39 12.42 30.24
C GLY A 221 -21.40 11.26 30.18
N GLY A 222 -20.57 11.17 29.13
CA GLY A 222 -19.61 10.08 28.94
C GLY A 222 -20.23 8.75 28.49
N ASN A 223 -21.47 8.79 27.99
CA ASN A 223 -22.28 7.62 27.62
C ASN A 223 -22.56 7.51 26.12
N ALA A 224 -22.33 8.59 25.36
CA ALA A 224 -22.54 8.62 23.92
C ALA A 224 -21.31 9.23 23.25
N SER A 225 -20.93 8.68 22.09
CA SER A 225 -19.84 9.20 21.29
C SER A 225 -20.23 9.26 19.81
N THR A 226 -19.58 10.13 19.07
CA THR A 226 -19.73 10.26 17.61
C THR A 226 -18.36 10.53 17.04
N ASN A 227 -18.03 9.91 15.92
CA ASN A 227 -16.76 10.15 15.26
C ASN A 227 -16.90 10.26 13.74
N SER A 228 -15.91 10.89 13.13
CA SER A 228 -15.73 10.96 11.69
C SER A 228 -14.26 10.69 11.40
N VAL A 229 -13.98 9.74 10.51
CA VAL A 229 -12.63 9.37 10.11
C VAL A 229 -12.42 9.84 8.68
N VAL A 230 -11.41 10.68 8.48
CA VAL A 230 -10.94 11.13 7.18
C VAL A 230 -9.69 10.32 6.83
N THR A 231 -9.81 9.44 5.85
CA THR A 231 -8.69 8.63 5.36
C THR A 231 -8.10 9.30 4.13
N LEU A 232 -6.78 9.52 4.11
CA LEU A 232 -6.08 10.11 2.97
C LEU A 232 -5.84 9.08 1.86
N ASP A 233 -6.93 8.56 1.31
CA ASP A 233 -6.94 7.79 0.07
C ASP A 233 -6.71 8.70 -1.15
N ILE A 234 -6.50 8.10 -2.33
CA ILE A 234 -6.24 8.85 -3.57
C ILE A 234 -7.32 9.91 -3.86
N PRO A 235 -8.63 9.65 -3.72
CA PRO A 235 -9.66 10.69 -3.85
C PRO A 235 -9.48 11.86 -2.87
N ASN A 236 -9.30 11.59 -1.58
CA ASN A 236 -9.14 12.65 -0.59
C ASN A 236 -7.79 13.40 -0.72
N LEU A 237 -6.73 12.72 -1.16
CA LEU A 237 -5.44 13.34 -1.46
C LEU A 237 -5.55 14.29 -2.67
N ASN A 238 -6.25 13.89 -3.73
CA ASN A 238 -6.54 14.80 -4.86
C ASN A 238 -7.32 16.03 -4.39
N ALA A 239 -8.39 15.83 -3.60
CA ALA A 239 -9.17 16.92 -3.04
C ALA A 239 -8.34 17.83 -2.11
N MET A 240 -7.40 17.27 -1.35
CA MET A 240 -6.46 18.02 -0.51
C MET A 240 -5.53 18.90 -1.35
N VAL A 241 -4.91 18.34 -2.39
CA VAL A 241 -4.02 19.08 -3.31
C VAL A 241 -4.79 20.19 -4.02
N GLU A 242 -6.00 19.92 -4.50
CA GLU A 242 -6.87 20.92 -5.12
C GLU A 242 -7.25 22.04 -4.14
N TYR A 243 -7.64 21.68 -2.92
CA TYR A 243 -7.98 22.66 -1.87
C TYR A 243 -6.80 23.56 -1.50
N LEU A 244 -5.61 22.98 -1.30
CA LEU A 244 -4.39 23.71 -0.96
C LEU A 244 -3.92 24.57 -2.13
N SER A 245 -3.86 24.02 -3.34
CA SER A 245 -3.44 24.75 -4.54
C SER A 245 -4.38 25.91 -4.88
N GLY A 246 -5.70 25.75 -4.69
CA GLY A 246 -6.67 26.83 -4.89
C GLY A 246 -6.52 28.00 -3.91
N ARG A 247 -5.89 27.77 -2.75
CA ARG A 247 -5.59 28.80 -1.75
C ARG A 247 -4.17 29.36 -1.86
N ILE A 248 -3.22 28.60 -2.38
CA ILE A 248 -1.85 29.02 -2.64
C ILE A 248 -1.82 29.70 -4.00
N GLN A 249 -1.97 31.02 -4.02
CA GLN A 249 -1.71 31.76 -5.25
C GLN A 249 -0.20 31.68 -5.58
N TRP A 250 0.19 31.02 -6.69
CA TRP A 250 1.07 31.56 -7.77
C TRP A 250 1.99 30.56 -8.52
N ARG A 251 2.02 30.77 -9.86
CA ARG A 251 2.57 29.97 -10.97
C ARG A 251 4.11 29.78 -11.07
N LYS A 252 4.93 30.07 -10.06
CA LYS A 252 6.41 30.02 -10.18
C LYS A 252 7.16 29.25 -9.10
N SER A 253 6.49 28.81 -8.04
CA SER A 253 7.15 28.07 -6.96
C SER A 253 7.38 26.61 -7.36
N VAL A 254 8.29 25.91 -6.66
CA VAL A 254 8.61 24.49 -6.92
C VAL A 254 7.35 23.64 -6.74
N ALA A 255 6.55 23.91 -5.70
CA ALA A 255 5.26 23.24 -5.52
C ALA A 255 4.24 23.67 -6.58
N GLY A 256 4.20 24.94 -7.00
CA GLY A 256 3.31 25.38 -8.07
C GLY A 256 3.60 24.66 -9.39
N GLN A 257 4.87 24.41 -9.70
CA GLN A 257 5.23 23.59 -10.85
C GLN A 257 4.79 22.13 -10.64
N ARG A 258 5.00 21.53 -9.45
CA ARG A 258 4.54 20.16 -9.18
C ARG A 258 3.00 20.02 -9.23
N ALA A 259 2.25 21.02 -8.76
CA ALA A 259 0.79 21.09 -8.84
C ALA A 259 0.25 21.11 -10.27
N LEU A 260 0.99 21.74 -11.20
CA LEU A 260 0.64 21.71 -12.62
C LEU A 260 0.73 20.29 -13.21
N MET A 261 1.40 19.35 -12.52
CA MET A 261 1.49 17.94 -12.91
C MET A 261 0.21 17.17 -12.58
N THR A 262 -0.88 17.53 -13.25
CA THR A 262 -2.16 16.84 -13.11
C THR A 262 -2.11 15.43 -13.71
N SER A 263 -3.03 14.55 -13.30
CA SER A 263 -3.21 13.23 -13.91
C SER A 263 -3.48 13.31 -15.42
N ALA A 264 -4.21 14.34 -15.86
CA ALA A 264 -4.47 14.62 -17.27
C ALA A 264 -3.18 14.98 -18.04
N LEU A 265 -2.34 15.87 -17.48
CA LEU A 265 -1.06 16.22 -18.08
C LEU A 265 -0.13 15.01 -18.15
N ARG A 266 -0.06 14.19 -17.09
CA ARG A 266 0.72 12.95 -17.11
C ARG A 266 0.29 12.03 -18.24
N LYS A 267 -1.02 11.78 -18.35
CA LYS A 267 -1.57 10.94 -19.43
C LYS A 267 -1.22 11.48 -20.81
N TYR A 268 -1.31 12.79 -21.00
CA TYR A 268 -0.93 13.45 -22.25
C TYR A 268 0.56 13.26 -22.57
N ILE A 269 1.47 13.48 -21.62
CA ILE A 269 2.91 13.29 -21.84
C ILE A 269 3.25 11.83 -22.16
N LEU A 270 2.63 10.87 -21.46
CA LEU A 270 2.78 9.45 -21.76
C LEU A 270 2.33 9.13 -23.19
N GLN A 271 1.19 9.69 -23.63
CA GLN A 271 0.70 9.51 -25.00
C GLN A 271 1.62 10.16 -26.05
N ARG A 272 2.07 11.40 -25.80
CA ARG A 272 3.00 12.13 -26.68
C ARG A 272 4.29 11.34 -26.92
N ASP A 273 4.82 10.73 -25.87
CA ASP A 273 6.04 9.93 -25.94
C ASP A 273 5.78 8.49 -26.40
N ASN A 274 4.59 8.17 -26.90
CA ASN A 274 4.17 6.83 -27.33
C ASN A 274 4.45 5.76 -26.26
N TYR A 275 4.22 6.10 -24.99
CA TYR A 275 4.47 5.23 -23.85
C TYR A 275 5.88 4.59 -23.88
N THR A 276 6.88 5.40 -24.22
CA THR A 276 8.28 4.99 -24.39
C THR A 276 9.19 5.81 -23.48
N CYS A 277 10.07 5.13 -22.75
CA CYS A 277 11.10 5.77 -21.94
C CYS A 277 12.09 6.54 -22.82
N ARG A 278 12.25 7.83 -22.54
CA ARG A 278 13.14 8.72 -23.30
C ARG A 278 14.63 8.52 -23.03
N ILE A 279 15.00 7.72 -22.03
CA ILE A 279 16.41 7.39 -21.71
C ILE A 279 16.81 6.03 -22.30
N CYS A 280 16.09 4.95 -21.98
CA CYS A 280 16.49 3.60 -22.39
C CYS A 280 15.73 3.06 -23.60
N GLY A 281 14.67 3.72 -24.06
CA GLY A 281 13.85 3.26 -25.19
C GLY A 281 12.86 2.13 -24.88
N ALA A 282 12.80 1.64 -23.64
CA ALA A 282 11.82 0.64 -23.21
C ALA A 282 10.39 1.21 -23.36
N ASN A 283 9.45 0.40 -23.83
CA ASN A 283 8.08 0.84 -24.14
C ASN A 283 7.04 -0.24 -23.82
N LEU A 284 5.78 0.18 -23.67
CA LEU A 284 4.69 -0.72 -23.32
C LEU A 284 4.36 -1.79 -24.38
N ASN A 285 4.75 -1.60 -25.65
CA ASN A 285 4.53 -2.62 -26.69
C ASN A 285 5.47 -3.81 -26.50
N ALA A 286 6.72 -3.55 -26.12
CA ALA A 286 7.72 -4.59 -25.85
C ALA A 286 7.58 -5.17 -24.43
N GLU A 287 7.23 -4.33 -23.45
CA GLU A 287 7.09 -4.69 -22.04
C GLU A 287 5.75 -4.19 -21.49
N PRO A 288 4.66 -4.98 -21.58
CA PRO A 288 3.30 -4.54 -21.22
C PRO A 288 3.11 -4.13 -19.75
N HIS A 289 3.94 -4.66 -18.84
CA HIS A 289 3.89 -4.38 -17.40
C HIS A 289 4.93 -3.36 -16.95
N LEU A 290 5.57 -2.64 -17.88
CA LEU A 290 6.57 -1.63 -17.55
C LEU A 290 5.90 -0.43 -16.86
N LEU A 291 6.28 -0.17 -15.60
CA LEU A 291 5.87 1.05 -14.91
C LEU A 291 6.59 2.27 -15.52
N LEU A 292 5.80 3.17 -16.12
CA LEU A 292 6.24 4.44 -16.69
C LEU A 292 5.77 5.59 -15.82
N GLU A 293 6.65 6.56 -15.65
CA GLU A 293 6.43 7.75 -14.84
C GLU A 293 6.79 9.00 -15.66
N VAL A 294 6.16 10.13 -15.33
CA VAL A 294 6.50 11.42 -15.94
C VAL A 294 7.44 12.17 -15.02
N ASP A 295 8.59 12.57 -15.56
CA ASP A 295 9.64 13.27 -14.85
C ASP A 295 10.05 14.56 -15.57
N HIS A 296 10.67 15.48 -14.83
CA HIS A 296 11.20 16.73 -15.38
C HIS A 296 12.63 16.55 -15.89
N ILE A 297 12.90 16.95 -17.14
CA ILE A 297 14.25 16.96 -17.74
C ILE A 297 15.19 17.81 -16.89
N ILE A 298 14.82 19.08 -16.67
CA ILE A 298 15.42 19.94 -15.65
C ILE A 298 14.63 19.74 -14.36
N PRO A 299 15.21 19.19 -13.29
CA PRO A 299 14.50 18.99 -12.03
C PRO A 299 13.89 20.29 -11.51
N VAL A 300 12.69 20.20 -10.93
CA VAL A 300 12.03 21.39 -10.34
C VAL A 300 12.89 22.04 -9.26
N SER A 301 13.66 21.26 -8.51
CA SER A 301 14.64 21.77 -7.51
C SER A 301 15.76 22.63 -8.11
N LYS A 302 15.98 22.55 -9.42
CA LYS A 302 16.94 23.36 -10.18
C LYS A 302 16.26 24.44 -11.03
N GLY A 303 14.99 24.75 -10.75
CA GLY A 303 14.22 25.77 -11.46
C GLY A 303 13.49 25.28 -12.70
N GLY A 304 13.41 23.96 -12.92
CA GLY A 304 12.65 23.39 -14.04
C GLY A 304 11.15 23.66 -13.94
N MET A 305 10.55 24.13 -15.03
CA MET A 305 9.11 24.41 -15.11
C MET A 305 8.34 23.17 -15.59
N THR A 306 7.11 22.99 -15.12
CA THR A 306 6.14 22.00 -15.60
C THR A 306 5.51 22.51 -16.90
N THR A 307 6.28 22.34 -17.96
CA THR A 307 5.91 22.68 -19.33
C THR A 307 6.15 21.45 -20.18
N GLU A 308 5.36 21.23 -21.22
CA GLU A 308 5.49 20.03 -22.06
C GLU A 308 6.93 19.78 -22.53
N SER A 309 7.66 20.84 -22.90
CA SER A 309 9.06 20.77 -23.34
C SER A 309 10.05 20.31 -22.26
N ASN A 310 9.73 20.46 -20.98
CA ASN A 310 10.58 20.05 -19.86
C ASN A 310 10.11 18.73 -19.23
N LEU A 311 9.06 18.10 -19.76
CA LEU A 311 8.54 16.82 -19.25
C LEU A 311 8.89 15.69 -20.20
N GLN A 312 9.15 14.52 -19.63
CA GLN A 312 9.47 13.30 -20.37
C GLN A 312 8.92 12.07 -19.66
N THR A 313 8.64 11.05 -20.45
CA THR A 313 8.30 9.71 -19.98
C THR A 313 9.57 8.92 -19.66
N LEU A 314 9.70 8.41 -18.44
CA LEU A 314 10.79 7.54 -18.01
C LEU A 314 10.24 6.22 -17.46
N CYS A 315 10.96 5.11 -17.63
CA CYS A 315 10.66 3.92 -16.84
C CYS A 315 11.14 4.10 -15.41
N TRP A 316 10.51 3.40 -14.47
CA TRP A 316 10.83 3.51 -13.04
C TRP A 316 12.33 3.32 -12.74
N ARG A 317 13.03 2.44 -13.49
CA ARG A 317 14.47 2.20 -13.35
C ARG A 317 15.27 3.46 -13.69
N CYS A 318 15.02 4.04 -14.86
CA CYS A 318 15.68 5.26 -15.32
C CYS A 318 15.33 6.47 -14.44
N ASN A 319 14.06 6.59 -14.04
CA ASN A 319 13.62 7.67 -13.17
C ASN A 319 14.34 7.62 -11.81
N ARG A 320 14.42 6.43 -11.20
CA ARG A 320 15.16 6.21 -9.95
C ARG A 320 16.65 6.51 -10.08
N SER A 321 17.29 6.10 -11.17
CA SER A 321 18.71 6.38 -11.41
C SER A 321 19.00 7.87 -11.62
N LYS A 322 18.09 8.59 -12.29
CA LYS A 322 18.19 10.03 -12.52
C LYS A 322 18.00 10.81 -11.22
N GLY A 323 16.89 10.60 -10.52
CA GLY A 323 16.52 11.38 -9.33
C GLY A 323 16.58 12.90 -9.60
N ALA A 324 17.22 13.66 -8.69
CA ALA A 324 17.36 15.11 -8.82
C ALA A 324 18.59 15.57 -9.66
N LYS A 325 19.21 14.67 -10.44
CA LYS A 325 20.34 15.01 -11.30
C LYS A 325 19.87 15.73 -12.56
N MET A 326 20.76 16.56 -13.13
CA MET A 326 20.53 17.08 -14.48
C MET A 326 20.73 15.93 -15.46
N GLN A 327 19.95 15.92 -16.53
CA GLN A 327 20.17 15.02 -17.64
C GLN A 327 21.29 15.63 -18.50
N GLU A 328 22.39 14.91 -18.66
CA GLU A 328 23.52 15.31 -19.51
C GLU A 328 23.22 15.11 -21.00
#